data_AF-A0A4R8DTZ8-F1
#
_entry.id   AF-A0A4R8DTZ8-F1
#
_cell.length_a   1.000
_cell.length_b   1.000
_cell.length_c   1.000
_cell.angle_alpha   90.00
_cell.angle_beta   90.00
_cell.angle_gamma   90.00
#
_symmetry.space_group_name_H-M   'P 1'
#
loop_
_entity.id
_entity.type
_entity.pdbx_description
1 polymer ?
#
loop_
_entity_poly.entity_id
_entity_poly.type
_entity_poly.pdbx_seq_one_letter_code
_entity_poly.pdbx_strand_id
1 'polypeptide(L)'
;MPREFDSRLAPYAEQLTAIIGGHAALQQEYEANRRIFNAHFRKVLATEIRPTMDEVMAEYTRRGYWVEIHSLIDRRYLAHVHQCYSINGTQAGKVDIAAVANYDYKKIFFILEMGEKTHQQQLTMTEVNRKAILDWLLPLLPTL
;
A
#
# COMPACT_ATOMS: atom_id res chain seq x y z
N MET A 1 -44.54 -13.97 -31.69
CA MET A 1 -44.47 -12.68 -32.42
C MET A 1 -43.33 -11.87 -31.82
N PRO A 2 -42.46 -11.22 -32.63
CA PRO A 2 -41.42 -10.34 -32.10
C PRO A 2 -42.10 -9.19 -31.35
N ARG A 3 -41.65 -8.87 -30.14
CA ARG A 3 -42.10 -7.66 -29.45
C ARG A 3 -41.59 -6.46 -30.25
N GLU A 4 -42.51 -5.68 -30.84
CA GLU A 4 -42.15 -4.42 -31.47
C GLU A 4 -41.46 -3.54 -30.43
N PHE A 5 -40.23 -3.13 -30.75
CA PHE A 5 -39.48 -2.20 -29.93
C PHE A 5 -40.20 -0.85 -30.00
N ASP A 6 -40.76 -0.37 -28.89
CA ASP A 6 -41.44 0.93 -28.86
C ASP A 6 -40.43 2.02 -29.24
N SER A 7 -40.60 2.60 -30.42
CA SER A 7 -39.68 3.58 -31.00
C SER A 7 -39.53 4.84 -30.14
N ARG A 8 -40.46 5.08 -29.21
CA ARG A 8 -40.38 6.14 -28.20
C ARG A 8 -39.34 5.86 -27.10
N LEU A 9 -38.89 4.61 -26.96
CA LEU A 9 -37.85 4.20 -26.00
C LEU A 9 -36.44 4.25 -26.58
N ALA A 10 -36.28 4.37 -27.91
CA ALA A 10 -34.98 4.42 -28.58
C ALA A 10 -34.05 5.54 -28.04
N PRO A 11 -34.53 6.79 -27.78
CA PRO A 11 -33.69 7.84 -27.23
C PRO A 11 -33.20 7.53 -25.80
N TYR A 12 -34.00 6.84 -25.00
CA TYR A 12 -33.63 6.43 -23.65
C TYR A 12 -32.63 5.26 -23.66
N ALA A 13 -32.75 4.35 -24.63
CA ALA A 13 -31.78 3.27 -24.83
C ALA A 13 -30.40 3.80 -25.27
N GLU A 14 -30.36 4.81 -26.14
CA GLU A 14 -29.12 5.49 -26.54
C GLU A 14 -28.48 6.24 -25.37
N GLN A 15 -29.28 6.97 -24.57
CA GLN A 15 -28.79 7.64 -23.35
C GLN A 15 -28.27 6.66 -22.30
N LEU A 16 -28.97 5.55 -22.06
CA LEU A 16 -28.51 4.48 -21.17
C LEU A 16 -27.21 3.85 -21.68
N THR A 17 -27.09 3.62 -22.99
CA THR A 17 -25.86 3.08 -23.58
C THR A 17 -24.70 4.04 -23.44
N ALA A 18 -24.91 5.35 -23.61
CA ALA A 18 -23.88 6.38 -23.41
C ALA A 18 -23.47 6.48 -21.93
N ILE A 19 -24.42 6.41 -21.00
CA ILE A 19 -24.15 6.42 -19.55
C ILE A 19 -23.41 5.15 -19.14
N ILE A 20 -23.85 3.97 -19.57
CA ILE A 20 -23.20 2.68 -19.27
C ILE A 20 -21.80 2.63 -19.91
N GLY A 21 -21.67 3.09 -21.16
CA GLY A 21 -20.40 3.21 -21.87
C GLY A 21 -19.43 4.18 -21.18
N GLY A 22 -19.93 5.30 -20.67
CA GLY A 22 -19.15 6.25 -19.87
C GLY A 22 -18.64 5.64 -18.55
N HIS A 23 -19.49 4.89 -17.83
CA HIS A 23 -19.07 4.18 -16.62
C HIS A 23 -18.03 3.10 -16.91
N ALA A 24 -18.20 2.33 -17.98
CA ALA A 24 -17.24 1.30 -18.39
C ALA A 24 -15.87 1.91 -18.75
N ALA A 25 -15.86 3.04 -19.46
CA ALA A 25 -14.63 3.76 -19.80
C ALA A 25 -13.91 4.28 -18.53
N LEU A 26 -14.64 4.91 -17.60
CA LEU A 26 -14.09 5.38 -16.32
C LEU A 26 -13.54 4.23 -15.47
N GLN A 27 -14.22 3.09 -15.46
CA GLN A 27 -13.75 1.90 -14.74
C GLN A 27 -12.46 1.34 -15.37
N GLN A 28 -12.39 1.27 -16.70
CA GLN A 28 -11.18 0.83 -17.40
C GLN A 28 -10.00 1.77 -17.15
N GLU A 29 -10.23 3.09 -17.19
CA GLU A 29 -9.21 4.09 -16.89
C GLU A 29 -8.72 3.98 -15.45
N TYR A 30 -9.64 3.84 -14.49
CA TYR A 30 -9.31 3.61 -13.08
C TYR A 30 -8.44 2.37 -12.90
N GLU A 31 -8.81 1.24 -13.52
CA GLU A 31 -8.03 0.01 -13.45
C GLU A 31 -6.65 0.13 -14.09
N ALA A 32 -6.55 0.80 -15.25
CA ALA A 32 -5.29 1.04 -15.94
C ALA A 32 -4.34 1.85 -15.05
N ASN A 33 -4.82 2.96 -14.49
CA ASN A 33 -4.03 3.80 -13.61
C ASN A 33 -3.65 3.10 -12.29
N ARG A 34 -4.55 2.30 -11.72
CA ARG A 34 -4.27 1.45 -10.55
C ARG A 34 -3.15 0.44 -10.85
N ARG A 35 -3.16 -0.19 -12.03
CA ARG A 35 -2.09 -1.11 -12.45
C ARG A 35 -0.75 -0.41 -12.58
N ILE A 36 -0.72 0.79 -13.18
CA ILE A 36 0.50 1.60 -13.32
C ILE A 36 1.05 1.98 -11.93
N PHE A 37 0.20 2.46 -11.04
CA PHE A 37 0.59 2.80 -9.67
C PHE A 37 1.17 1.58 -8.92
N ASN A 38 0.50 0.43 -9.00
CA ASN A 38 0.99 -0.79 -8.35
C ASN A 38 2.31 -1.29 -8.96
N ALA A 39 2.51 -1.14 -10.26
CA ALA A 39 3.78 -1.47 -10.90
C ALA A 39 4.90 -0.56 -10.41
N HIS A 40 4.64 0.75 -10.30
CA HIS A 40 5.60 1.70 -9.77
C HIS A 40 5.90 1.43 -8.29
N PHE A 41 4.87 1.15 -7.49
CA PHE A 41 5.04 0.77 -6.08
C PHE A 41 5.92 -0.46 -5.94
N ARG A 42 5.71 -1.53 -6.73
CA ARG A 42 6.56 -2.73 -6.68
C ARG A 42 8.02 -2.42 -6.97
N LYS A 43 8.29 -1.47 -7.88
CA LYS A 43 9.64 -0.98 -8.13
C LYS A 43 10.21 -0.29 -6.89
N VAL A 44 9.50 0.68 -6.32
CA VAL A 44 9.91 1.40 -5.09
C VAL A 44 10.11 0.44 -3.92
N LEU A 45 9.23 -0.55 -3.76
CA LEU A 45 9.35 -1.59 -2.75
C LEU A 45 10.66 -2.37 -2.90
N ALA A 46 11.00 -2.76 -4.13
CA ALA A 46 12.20 -3.55 -4.40
C ALA A 46 13.50 -2.74 -4.35
N THR A 47 13.48 -1.46 -4.74
CA THR A 47 14.70 -0.64 -4.88
C THR A 47 14.98 0.25 -3.68
N GLU A 48 13.95 0.70 -2.95
CA GLU A 48 14.10 1.64 -1.83
C GLU A 48 13.73 0.98 -0.50
N ILE A 49 12.50 0.46 -0.40
CA ILE A 49 11.94 0.04 0.89
C ILE A 49 12.63 -1.23 1.39
N ARG A 50 12.66 -2.30 0.59
CA ARG A 50 13.24 -3.58 1.02
C ARG A 50 14.72 -3.45 1.39
N PRO A 51 15.60 -2.84 0.56
CA PRO A 51 16.99 -2.65 0.94
C PRO A 51 17.15 -1.85 2.24
N THR A 52 16.39 -0.76 2.39
CA THR A 52 16.45 0.06 3.61
C THR A 52 16.01 -0.72 4.84
N MET A 53 14.92 -1.49 4.73
CA MET A 53 14.43 -2.31 5.83
C MET A 53 15.39 -3.45 6.16
N ASP A 54 16.01 -4.10 5.16
CA ASP A 54 17.01 -5.14 5.37
C ASP A 54 18.22 -4.60 6.16
N GLU A 55 18.67 -3.36 5.88
CA GLU A 55 19.71 -2.68 6.67
C GLU A 55 19.29 -2.49 8.14
N VAL A 56 18.07 -2.00 8.37
CA VAL A 56 17.53 -1.82 9.74
C VAL A 56 17.45 -3.18 10.44
N MET A 57 16.89 -4.19 9.78
CA MET A 57 16.76 -5.54 10.32
C MET A 57 18.12 -6.15 10.68
N ALA A 58 19.13 -5.97 9.83
CA ALA A 58 20.48 -6.44 10.08
C ALA A 58 21.14 -5.74 11.28
N GLU A 59 20.91 -4.44 11.45
CA GLU A 59 21.38 -3.67 12.60
C GLU A 59 20.75 -4.18 13.91
N TYR A 60 19.44 -4.40 13.94
CA TYR A 60 18.76 -4.97 15.11
C TYR A 60 19.19 -6.40 15.39
N THR A 61 19.41 -7.21 14.36
CA THR A 61 19.96 -8.57 14.52
C THR A 61 21.34 -8.54 15.18
N ARG A 62 22.23 -7.62 14.75
CA ARG A 62 23.57 -7.44 15.35
C ARG A 62 23.53 -7.05 16.83
N ARG A 63 22.43 -6.44 17.28
CA ARG A 63 22.21 -6.03 18.67
C ARG A 63 21.57 -7.12 19.53
N GLY A 64 21.32 -8.29 18.96
CA GLY A 64 20.73 -9.43 19.66
C GLY A 64 19.20 -9.44 19.66
N TYR A 65 18.54 -8.59 18.87
CA TYR A 65 17.10 -8.68 18.67
C TYR A 65 16.76 -9.83 17.73
N TRP A 66 15.63 -10.48 17.97
CA TRP A 66 15.07 -11.47 17.06
C TRP A 66 14.25 -10.75 16.00
N VAL A 67 14.61 -10.92 14.73
CA VAL A 67 13.97 -10.22 13.62
C VAL A 67 13.27 -11.22 12.72
N GLU A 68 12.03 -10.90 12.33
CA GLU A 68 11.23 -11.71 11.43
C GLU A 68 10.77 -10.87 10.25
N ILE A 69 10.81 -11.45 9.05
CA ILE A 69 10.23 -10.84 7.84
C ILE A 69 9.05 -11.70 7.47
N HIS A 70 7.86 -11.10 7.41
CA HIS A 70 6.66 -11.83 7.04
C HIS A 70 5.77 -11.02 6.10
N SER A 71 5.04 -11.74 5.25
CA SER A 71 3.92 -11.16 4.54
C SER A 71 2.75 -11.09 5.51
N LEU A 72 2.60 -9.95 6.21
CA LEU A 72 1.41 -9.73 7.04
C LEU A 72 0.26 -9.45 6.08
N ILE A 73 -0.45 -10.51 5.72
CA ILE A 73 -1.77 -10.41 5.09
C ILE A 73 -2.75 -10.16 6.24
N ASP A 74 -2.68 -8.99 6.88
CA ASP A 74 -3.81 -8.57 7.71
C ASP A 74 -5.00 -8.43 6.77
N ARG A 75 -6.13 -9.06 7.13
CA ARG A 75 -7.35 -8.99 6.32
C ARG A 75 -7.82 -7.56 6.09
N ARG A 76 -7.47 -6.62 6.98
CA ARG A 76 -7.75 -5.18 6.85
C ARG A 76 -6.97 -4.52 5.71
N TYR A 77 -5.82 -5.07 5.35
CA TYR A 77 -4.93 -4.53 4.33
C TYR A 77 -4.67 -5.50 3.16
N LEU A 78 -5.48 -6.56 3.05
CA LEU A 78 -5.42 -7.62 2.03
C LEU A 78 -5.29 -7.13 0.59
N ALA A 79 -5.72 -5.90 0.31
CA ALA A 79 -5.66 -5.29 -1.02
C ALA A 79 -4.40 -4.41 -1.25
N HIS A 80 -3.61 -4.10 -0.22
CA HIS A 80 -2.66 -2.97 -0.22
C HIS A 80 -1.34 -3.18 0.55
N VAL A 81 -1.23 -4.19 1.43
CA VAL A 81 0.03 -4.49 2.16
C VAL A 81 0.86 -5.48 1.36
N HIS A 82 2.13 -5.12 1.16
CA HIS A 82 3.05 -5.92 0.34
C HIS A 82 4.24 -6.48 1.12
N GLN A 83 4.66 -5.87 2.23
CA GLN A 83 5.70 -6.42 3.10
C GLN A 83 5.65 -5.85 4.52
N CYS A 84 5.86 -6.72 5.51
CA CYS A 84 6.00 -6.33 6.90
C CYS A 84 7.26 -6.94 7.53
N TYR A 85 7.77 -6.24 8.53
CA TYR A 85 8.99 -6.56 9.25
C TYR A 85 8.69 -6.49 10.74
N SER A 86 9.22 -7.41 11.51
CA SER A 86 8.99 -7.50 12.94
C SER A 86 10.31 -7.55 13.69
N ILE A 87 10.42 -6.75 14.74
CA ILE A 87 11.54 -6.77 15.68
C ILE A 87 10.99 -7.23 17.03
N ASN A 88 11.50 -8.36 17.50
CA ASN A 88 11.15 -8.99 18.78
C ASN A 88 12.34 -8.91 19.75
N GLY A 89 12.05 -8.75 21.04
CA GLY A 89 13.08 -8.72 22.10
C GLY A 89 13.33 -7.35 22.73
N THR A 90 12.43 -6.38 22.54
CA THR A 90 12.53 -5.07 23.19
C THR A 90 11.84 -5.08 24.56
N GLN A 91 12.22 -4.18 25.48
CA GLN A 91 11.43 -3.93 26.70
C GLN A 91 10.00 -3.45 26.38
N ALA A 92 9.76 -2.92 25.17
CA ALA A 92 8.47 -2.48 24.68
C ALA A 92 7.65 -3.59 23.99
N GLY A 93 8.16 -4.82 23.91
CA GLY A 93 7.50 -5.94 23.22
C GLY A 93 7.87 -6.04 21.73
N LYS A 94 6.94 -6.58 20.93
CA LYS A 94 7.09 -6.73 19.47
C LYS A 94 6.84 -5.39 18.78
N VAL A 95 7.71 -5.05 17.82
CA VAL A 95 7.54 -3.89 16.93
C VAL A 95 7.27 -4.38 15.51
N ASP A 96 6.15 -3.99 14.93
CA ASP A 96 5.75 -4.35 13.57
C ASP A 96 5.84 -3.13 12.64
N ILE A 97 6.46 -3.28 11.48
CA ILE A 97 6.68 -2.21 10.49
C ILE A 97 6.12 -2.68 9.15
N ALA A 98 5.20 -1.92 8.56
CA ALA A 98 4.53 -2.27 7.30
C ALA A 98 4.64 -1.12 6.29
N ALA A 99 4.85 -1.47 5.01
CA ALA A 99 4.71 -0.55 3.89
C ALA A 99 3.48 -0.92 3.04
N VAL A 100 2.56 0.04 2.91
CA VAL A 100 1.23 -0.14 2.31
C VAL A 100 1.06 0.85 1.17
N ALA A 101 0.55 0.42 0.02
CA ALA A 101 0.30 1.30 -1.11
C ALA A 101 -1.20 1.47 -1.35
N ASN A 102 -1.69 2.70 -1.37
CA ASN A 102 -3.09 3.00 -1.69
C ASN A 102 -3.17 3.89 -2.94
N TYR A 103 -3.81 3.36 -3.99
CA TYR A 103 -3.98 4.06 -5.26
C TYR A 103 -4.97 5.23 -5.17
N ASP A 104 -6.06 5.09 -4.41
CA ASP A 104 -7.07 6.14 -4.28
C ASP A 104 -6.49 7.41 -3.67
N TYR A 105 -5.56 7.25 -2.71
CA TYR A 105 -4.80 8.36 -2.15
C TYR A 105 -3.50 8.68 -2.90
N LYS A 106 -3.09 7.85 -3.87
CA LYS A 106 -1.81 7.92 -4.57
C LYS A 106 -0.60 8.01 -3.63
N LYS A 107 -0.65 7.30 -2.49
CA LYS A 107 0.36 7.35 -1.43
C LYS A 107 0.83 5.97 -0.96
N ILE A 108 2.05 5.95 -0.43
CA ILE A 108 2.61 4.88 0.37
C ILE A 108 2.47 5.28 1.84
N PHE A 109 1.98 4.35 2.66
CA PHE A 109 1.83 4.49 4.09
C PHE A 109 2.85 3.56 4.75
N PHE A 110 3.66 4.13 5.63
CA PHE A 110 4.45 3.35 6.56
C PHE A 110 3.72 3.33 7.89
N ILE A 111 3.50 2.14 8.40
CA ILE A 111 2.80 1.89 9.66
C ILE A 111 3.78 1.20 10.59
N LEU A 112 3.91 1.71 11.80
CA LEU A 112 4.71 1.13 12.86
C LEU A 112 3.82 0.88 14.07
N GLU A 113 3.72 -0.36 14.52
CA GLU A 113 2.92 -0.78 15.67
C GLU A 113 3.86 -1.22 16.81
N MET A 114 3.66 -0.66 18.01
CA MET A 114 4.41 -0.95 19.24
C MET A 114 3.43 -1.15 20.40
N GLY A 115 2.99 -2.39 20.61
CA GLY A 115 1.95 -2.70 21.60
C GLY A 115 0.64 -1.96 21.28
N GLU A 116 0.23 -1.03 22.15
CA GLU A 116 -0.98 -0.22 21.97
C GLU A 116 -0.76 1.06 21.15
N LYS A 117 0.48 1.38 20.77
CA LYS A 117 0.83 2.59 20.03
C LYS A 117 0.97 2.29 18.55
N THR A 118 0.35 3.12 17.71
CA THR A 118 0.49 3.08 16.25
C THR A 118 1.02 4.42 15.76
N HIS A 119 2.09 4.38 14.99
CA HIS A 119 2.69 5.52 14.31
C HIS A 119 2.52 5.33 12.80
N GLN A 120 2.21 6.41 12.09
CA GLN A 120 1.98 6.36 10.66
C GLN A 120 2.67 7.54 9.95
N GLN A 121 3.37 7.25 8.86
CA GLN A 121 3.88 8.25 7.92
C GLN A 121 3.28 8.02 6.54
N GLN A 122 2.98 9.10 5.84
CA GLN A 122 2.52 9.06 4.46
C GLN A 122 3.57 9.70 3.57
N LEU A 123 3.92 9.02 2.48
CA LEU A 123 4.85 9.51 1.46
C LEU A 123 4.27 9.25 0.08
N THR A 124 4.53 10.13 -0.86
CA THR A 124 4.31 9.88 -2.29
C THR A 124 5.42 8.98 -2.85
N MET A 125 5.20 8.40 -4.03
CA MET A 125 6.17 7.51 -4.69
C MET A 125 7.54 8.17 -4.90
N THR A 126 7.58 9.49 -5.11
CA THR A 126 8.81 10.26 -5.35
C THR A 126 9.51 10.69 -4.06
N GLU A 127 8.78 10.70 -2.94
CA GLU A 127 9.34 11.04 -1.62
C GLU A 127 9.95 9.82 -0.93
N VAL A 128 9.53 8.60 -1.31
CA VAL A 128 10.09 7.38 -0.75
C VAL A 128 11.52 7.17 -1.26
N ASN A 129 12.46 7.32 -0.34
CA ASN A 129 13.86 6.96 -0.50
C ASN A 129 14.44 6.54 0.85
N ARG A 130 15.63 5.95 0.82
CA ARG A 130 16.34 5.50 2.03
C ARG A 130 16.38 6.56 3.16
N LYS A 131 16.75 7.80 2.84
CA LYS A 131 16.87 8.87 3.85
C LYS A 131 15.54 9.16 4.52
N ALA A 132 14.47 9.34 3.75
CA ALA A 132 13.14 9.64 4.27
C ALA A 132 12.60 8.51 5.18
N ILE A 133 12.86 7.25 4.82
CA ILE A 133 12.45 6.10 5.63
C ILE A 133 13.19 6.10 6.97
N LEU A 134 14.52 6.25 6.94
CA LEU A 134 15.34 6.19 8.16
C LEU A 134 15.11 7.38 9.09
N ASP A 135 14.97 8.59 8.54
CA ASP A 135 14.70 9.82 9.31
C ASP A 135 13.40 9.70 10.12
N TRP A 136 12.39 9.02 9.56
CA TRP A 136 11.13 8.77 10.27
C TRP A 136 11.21 7.57 11.22
N LEU A 137 11.83 6.48 10.79
CA LEU A 137 11.78 5.21 11.50
C LEU A 137 12.70 5.18 12.73
N LEU A 138 13.95 5.61 12.59
CA LEU A 138 14.96 5.47 13.64
C LEU A 138 14.62 6.19 14.95
N PRO A 139 14.00 7.40 14.96
CA PRO A 139 13.59 8.05 16.21
C PRO A 139 12.47 7.33 16.95
N LEU A 140 11.69 6.49 16.26
CA LEU A 140 10.52 5.79 16.82
C LEU A 140 10.87 4.40 17.35
N LEU A 141 11.88 3.76 16.77
CA LEU A 141 12.31 2.45 17.25
C LEU A 141 12.95 2.58 18.63
N PRO A 142 12.81 1.56 19.49
CA PRO A 142 13.50 1.53 20.77
C PRO A 142 14.99 1.75 20.52
N THR A 143 15.56 2.65 21.31
CA THR A 143 16.88 3.23 21.07
C THR A 143 17.91 2.15 20.79
N LEU A 144 18.68 2.41 19.73
CA LEU A 144 19.99 1.84 19.50
C LEU A 144 20.89 2.05 20.73
#